data_AF-A0A831PGU6-F1
#
_entry.id   AF-A0A831PGU6-F1
#
_cell.length_a   1.000
_cell.length_b   1.000
_cell.length_c   1.000
_cell.angle_alpha   90.00
_cell.angle_beta   90.00
_cell.angle_gamma   90.00
#
_symmetry.space_group_name_H-M   'P 1'
#
loop_
_entity.id
_entity.type
_entity.pdbx_description
1 polymer ?
#
loop_
_entity_poly.entity_id
_entity_poly.type
_entity_poly.pdbx_seq_one_letter_code
_entity_poly.pdbx_strand_id
1 'polypeptide(L)'
;MIDNKTFMIAGLIIAIIIGGLAVFLASGDPDGLESAALFVQGDKTLTGPSPEDGDPEAIGAGTFEYEAPLPDYSTGEEGGKAGEIIAVFAGIIIMFILGFGTSKLIASKKKVA
;
A
#
# COMPACT_ATOMS: atom_id res chain seq x y z
N MET A 1 2.52 -31.78 -4.72
CA MET A 1 1.65 -30.75 -4.13
C MET A 1 2.45 -30.05 -3.05
N ILE A 2 2.47 -28.72 -3.03
CA ILE A 2 3.17 -27.96 -1.97
C ILE A 2 2.35 -28.08 -0.68
N ASP A 3 3.01 -28.28 0.46
CA ASP A 3 2.36 -28.29 1.76
C ASP A 3 1.97 -26.87 2.20
N ASN A 4 0.89 -26.76 2.98
CA ASN A 4 0.35 -25.46 3.39
C ASN A 4 1.36 -24.60 4.16
N LYS A 5 2.28 -25.21 4.93
CA LYS A 5 3.28 -24.45 5.68
C LYS A 5 4.28 -23.81 4.73
N THR A 6 4.78 -24.57 3.76
CA THR A 6 5.67 -24.07 2.71
C THR A 6 4.99 -23.00 1.85
N PHE A 7 3.72 -23.19 1.48
CA PHE A 7 2.96 -22.17 0.74
C PHE A 7 2.88 -20.84 1.51
N MET A 8 2.52 -20.90 2.80
CA MET A 8 2.40 -19.72 3.64
C MET A 8 3.75 -19.01 3.85
N ILE A 9 4.82 -19.77 4.08
CA ILE A 9 6.17 -19.20 4.24
C ILE A 9 6.65 -18.56 2.94
N ALA A 10 6.49 -19.24 1.81
CA ALA A 10 6.88 -18.70 0.51
C ALA A 10 6.10 -17.42 0.18
N GLY A 11 4.78 -17.40 0.42
CA GLY A 11 3.94 -16.22 0.23
C GLY A 11 4.38 -15.05 1.10
N LEU A 12 4.68 -15.29 2.38
CA LEU A 12 5.17 -14.26 3.30
C LEU A 12 6.52 -13.69 2.85
N ILE A 13 7.45 -14.53 2.41
CA ILE A 13 8.76 -14.09 1.89
C ILE A 13 8.56 -13.19 0.67
N ILE A 14 7.71 -13.61 -0.27
CA ILE A 14 7.41 -12.81 -1.47
C ILE A 14 6.80 -11.46 -1.09
N ALA A 15 5.85 -11.44 -0.15
CA ALA A 15 5.22 -10.19 0.31
C ALA A 15 6.23 -9.23 0.93
N ILE A 16 7.15 -9.73 1.77
CA ILE A 16 8.24 -8.94 2.36
C ILE A 16 9.14 -8.36 1.27
N ILE A 17 9.55 -9.17 0.29
CA ILE A 17 10.41 -8.70 -0.81
C ILE A 17 9.71 -7.61 -1.61
N ILE A 18 8.46 -7.83 -2.02
CA ILE A 18 7.69 -6.85 -2.81
C ILE A 18 7.48 -5.56 -2.01
N GLY A 19 7.07 -5.65 -0.74
CA GLY A 19 6.86 -4.48 0.10
C GLY A 19 8.13 -3.67 0.31
N GLY A 20 9.26 -4.33 0.60
CA GLY A 20 10.55 -3.66 0.75
C GLY A 20 11.00 -2.95 -0.53
N LEU A 21 10.80 -3.58 -1.70
CA LEU A 21 11.13 -2.96 -2.99
C LEU A 21 10.19 -1.81 -3.35
N ALA A 22 8.92 -1.85 -2.94
CA ALA A 22 7.92 -0.84 -3.26
C ALA A 22 8.33 0.56 -2.75
N VAL A 23 8.96 0.65 -1.57
CA VAL A 23 9.45 1.93 -1.00
C VAL A 23 10.46 2.64 -1.91
N PHE A 24 11.24 1.88 -2.68
CA PHE A 24 12.27 2.43 -3.57
C PHE A 24 11.80 2.60 -5.03
N LEU A 25 10.79 1.83 -5.44
CA LEU A 25 10.30 1.79 -6.81
C LEU A 25 9.03 2.61 -7.01
N ALA A 26 8.37 3.05 -5.95
CA ALA A 26 7.24 3.96 -6.04
C ALA A 26 7.69 5.32 -6.59
N SER A 27 6.89 5.86 -7.50
CA SER A 27 7.02 7.25 -7.95
C SER A 27 6.77 8.17 -6.77
N GLY A 28 7.62 9.17 -6.57
CA GLY A 28 7.48 10.13 -5.47
C GLY A 28 6.56 11.31 -5.79
N ASP A 29 6.34 11.62 -7.08
CA ASP A 29 5.49 12.73 -7.49
C ASP A 29 5.11 12.65 -9.00
N PRO A 30 3.82 12.52 -9.36
CA PRO A 30 2.74 12.12 -8.46
C PRO A 30 2.92 10.66 -8.03
N ASP A 31 2.39 10.34 -6.86
CA ASP A 31 2.34 8.96 -6.36
C ASP A 31 1.36 8.10 -7.20
N GLY A 32 1.27 6.81 -6.92
CA GLY A 32 0.38 5.90 -7.66
C GLY A 32 -1.13 6.19 -7.48
N LEU A 33 -1.55 6.65 -6.31
CA LEU A 33 -2.93 7.03 -6.00
C LEU A 33 -3.30 8.38 -6.63
N GLU A 34 -2.42 9.36 -6.54
CA GLU A 34 -2.55 10.67 -7.16
C GLU A 34 -2.57 10.56 -8.68
N SER A 35 -1.66 9.77 -9.25
CA SER A 35 -1.69 9.35 -10.66
C SER A 35 -3.03 8.75 -11.06
N ALA A 36 -3.63 7.90 -10.21
CA ALA A 36 -4.93 7.30 -10.49
C ALA A 36 -6.07 8.33 -10.38
N ALA A 37 -6.01 9.24 -9.42
CA ALA A 37 -6.97 10.33 -9.26
C ALA A 37 -6.98 11.24 -10.50
N LEU A 38 -5.81 11.70 -10.94
CA LEU A 38 -5.65 12.49 -12.17
C LEU A 38 -6.17 11.76 -13.42
N PHE A 39 -5.97 10.44 -13.51
CA PHE A 39 -6.50 9.66 -14.62
C PHE A 39 -8.03 9.59 -14.62
N VAL A 40 -8.65 9.39 -13.45
CA VAL A 40 -10.11 9.32 -13.31
C VAL A 40 -10.77 10.68 -13.57
N GLN A 41 -10.09 11.77 -13.19
CA GLN A 41 -10.56 13.14 -13.44
C GLN A 41 -10.41 13.56 -14.92
N GLY A 42 -9.63 12.81 -15.71
CA GLY A 42 -9.39 13.08 -17.13
C GLY A 42 -8.24 14.04 -17.38
N ASP A 43 -7.51 14.42 -16.34
CA ASP A 43 -6.41 15.39 -16.37
C ASP A 43 -5.08 14.77 -16.79
N LYS A 44 -4.98 13.44 -16.75
CA LYS A 44 -3.90 12.71 -17.42
C LYS A 44 -4.37 11.42 -18.07
N THR A 45 -3.58 10.93 -19.02
CA THR A 45 -3.76 9.58 -19.56
C THR A 45 -3.01 8.55 -18.71
N LEU A 46 -3.40 7.28 -18.78
CA LEU A 46 -2.86 6.21 -17.92
C LEU A 46 -1.34 6.10 -17.94
N THR A 47 -0.71 6.42 -19.08
CA THR A 47 0.75 6.40 -19.27
C THR A 47 1.30 7.75 -19.73
N GLY A 48 0.49 8.80 -19.65
CA GLY A 48 0.87 10.15 -20.06
C GLY A 48 1.71 10.85 -19.01
N PRO A 49 2.40 11.93 -19.38
CA PRO A 49 3.03 12.81 -18.41
C PRO A 49 1.95 13.37 -17.47
N SER A 50 2.30 13.48 -16.19
CA SER A 50 1.48 14.21 -15.22
C SER A 50 1.73 15.72 -15.35
N PRO A 51 0.78 16.58 -14.92
CA PRO A 51 1.04 18.01 -14.76
C PRO A 51 2.28 18.27 -13.89
N GLU A 52 2.95 19.41 -14.09
CA GLU A 52 4.25 19.70 -13.44
C GLU A 52 4.20 19.67 -11.90
N ASP A 53 3.05 19.99 -11.32
CA ASP A 53 2.88 20.00 -9.87
C ASP A 53 2.35 18.67 -9.30
N GLY A 54 2.07 17.65 -10.13
CA GLY A 54 1.52 16.35 -9.68
C GLY A 54 0.11 16.42 -9.08
N ASP A 55 -0.34 17.63 -8.77
CA ASP A 55 -1.31 17.91 -7.74
C ASP A 55 -2.72 18.13 -8.33
N PRO A 56 -3.72 17.31 -7.96
CA PRO A 56 -5.12 17.54 -8.31
C PRO A 56 -5.69 18.84 -7.70
N GLU A 57 -5.04 19.45 -6.70
CA GLU A 57 -5.40 20.75 -6.10
C GLU A 57 -4.98 21.93 -7.00
N ALA A 58 -3.80 21.87 -7.64
CA ALA A 58 -3.30 22.90 -8.57
C ALA A 58 -4.21 23.11 -9.80
N ILE A 59 -5.04 22.12 -10.14
CA ILE A 59 -5.99 22.14 -11.27
C ILE A 59 -7.40 22.64 -10.88
N GLY A 60 -7.63 22.98 -9.60
CA GLY A 60 -8.78 23.77 -9.16
C GLY A 60 -10.13 23.06 -9.13
N ALA A 61 -10.17 21.72 -9.17
CA ALA A 61 -11.43 20.96 -9.16
C ALA A 61 -12.05 20.82 -7.75
N GLY A 62 -11.27 20.96 -6.66
CA GLY A 62 -11.73 21.28 -5.29
C GLY A 62 -12.82 20.40 -4.64
N THR A 63 -13.20 19.26 -5.22
CA THR A 63 -14.37 18.50 -4.75
C THR A 63 -14.05 17.32 -3.82
N PHE A 64 -12.78 16.94 -3.64
CA PHE A 64 -12.41 15.82 -2.77
C PHE A 64 -10.98 15.93 -2.25
N GLU A 65 -10.83 16.29 -0.97
CA GLU A 65 -9.57 16.25 -0.23
C GLU A 65 -9.59 15.03 0.69
N TYR A 66 -8.65 14.10 0.49
CA TYR A 66 -8.46 12.97 1.39
C TYR A 66 -6.96 12.74 1.60
N GLU A 67 -6.48 13.15 2.76
CA GLU A 67 -5.12 12.84 3.17
C GLU A 67 -5.10 11.46 3.83
N ALA A 68 -4.28 10.56 3.27
CA ALA A 68 -4.13 9.23 3.81
C ALA A 68 -3.50 9.31 5.22
N PRO A 69 -3.87 8.43 6.17
CA PRO A 69 -3.25 8.43 7.51
C PRO A 69 -1.73 8.24 7.53
N LEU A 70 -1.14 7.74 6.44
CA LEU A 70 0.30 7.53 6.27
C LEU A 70 0.67 7.68 4.78
N PRO A 71 0.74 8.92 4.25
CA PRO A 71 1.00 9.18 2.84
C PRO A 71 2.41 8.69 2.48
N ASP A 72 2.54 7.96 1.36
CA ASP A 72 3.79 7.33 0.91
C ASP A 72 4.56 6.51 1.96
N TYR A 73 3.85 5.99 2.96
CA TYR A 73 4.47 5.34 4.13
C TYR A 73 5.39 6.26 4.94
N SER A 74 5.35 7.57 4.72
CA SER A 74 6.15 8.56 5.40
C SER A 74 5.86 8.56 6.90
N THR A 75 6.91 8.52 7.71
CA THR A 75 6.82 8.67 9.17
C THR A 75 7.34 10.03 9.63
N GLY A 76 7.26 11.04 8.75
CA GLY A 76 7.81 12.38 8.96
C GLY A 76 9.30 12.49 8.61
N GLU A 77 9.81 13.72 8.64
CA GLU A 77 11.18 14.07 8.22
C GLU A 77 12.26 13.30 8.99
N GLU A 78 12.05 13.04 10.29
CA GLU A 78 13.01 12.34 11.14
C GLU A 78 13.15 10.84 10.82
N GLY A 79 12.09 10.22 10.28
CA GLY A 79 12.10 8.79 9.98
C GLY A 79 12.76 8.46 8.64
N GLY A 80 12.63 9.35 7.65
CA GLY A 80 13.15 9.17 6.30
C GLY A 80 12.87 7.79 5.71
N LYS A 81 13.77 7.31 4.84
CA LYS A 81 13.63 6.00 4.19
C LYS A 81 13.61 4.81 5.15
N ALA A 82 14.28 4.91 6.29
CA ALA A 82 14.23 3.84 7.30
C ALA A 82 12.83 3.71 7.91
N GLY A 83 12.18 4.83 8.20
CA GLY A 83 10.81 4.90 8.70
C GLY A 83 9.79 4.31 7.72
N GLU A 84 9.89 4.68 6.44
CA GLU A 84 9.03 4.14 5.38
C GLU A 84 9.13 2.61 5.27
N ILE A 85 10.35 2.07 5.29
CA ILE A 85 10.59 0.61 5.26
C ILE A 85 9.96 -0.08 6.48
N ILE A 86 10.14 0.50 7.67
CA ILE A 86 9.57 -0.04 8.91
C ILE A 86 8.04 -0.02 8.84
N ALA A 87 7.45 1.06 8.35
CA ALA A 87 6.00 1.20 8.21
C ALA A 87 5.41 0.13 7.28
N VAL A 88 6.03 -0.12 6.12
CA VAL A 88 5.58 -1.17 5.20
C VAL A 88 5.67 -2.55 5.83
N PHE A 89 6.79 -2.89 6.48
CA PHE A 89 6.94 -4.20 7.12
C PHE A 89 5.98 -4.39 8.29
N ALA A 90 5.74 -3.35 9.09
CA ALA A 90 4.74 -3.38 10.14
C ALA A 90 3.34 -3.64 9.56
N GLY A 91 2.98 -2.97 8.46
CA GLY A 91 1.73 -3.20 7.74
C GLY A 91 1.57 -4.65 7.27
N ILE A 92 2.61 -5.24 6.68
CA ILE A 92 2.61 -6.66 6.25
C ILE A 92 2.35 -7.60 7.44
N ILE A 93 3.02 -7.37 8.57
CA ILE A 93 2.85 -8.19 9.77
C ILE A 93 1.43 -8.06 10.33
N ILE A 94 0.92 -6.83 10.44
CA ILE A 94 -0.45 -6.55 10.91
C ILE A 94 -1.46 -7.28 10.02
N MET A 95 -1.34 -7.15 8.70
CA MET A 95 -2.23 -7.81 7.76
C MET A 95 -2.16 -9.34 7.85
N PHE A 96 -0.97 -9.90 8.05
CA PHE A 96 -0.81 -11.34 8.24
C PHE A 96 -1.50 -11.82 9.53
N ILE A 97 -1.34 -11.07 10.64
CA ILE A 97 -2.00 -11.37 11.92
C ILE A 97 -3.52 -11.27 11.77
N LEU A 98 -4.03 -10.23 11.12
CA LEU A 98 -5.47 -10.03 10.93
C LEU A 98 -6.07 -11.13 10.04
N GLY A 99 -5.42 -11.45 8.92
CA GLY A 99 -5.86 -12.50 8.01
C GLY A 99 -5.86 -13.88 8.68
N PHE A 100 -4.76 -14.24 9.35
CA PHE A 100 -4.64 -15.51 10.06
C PHE A 100 -5.58 -15.59 11.27
N GLY A 101 -5.67 -14.52 12.05
CA GLY A 101 -6.53 -14.40 13.23
C GLY A 101 -8.00 -14.56 12.87
N THR A 102 -8.47 -13.80 11.88
CA THR A 102 -9.86 -13.89 11.38
C THR A 102 -10.16 -15.28 10.85
N SER A 103 -9.25 -15.87 10.07
CA SER A 103 -9.40 -17.24 9.54
C SER A 103 -9.53 -18.27 10.67
N LYS A 104 -8.71 -18.16 11.73
CA LYS A 104 -8.77 -19.05 12.88
C LYS A 104 -10.07 -18.89 13.67
N LEU A 105 -10.55 -17.66 13.85
CA LEU A 105 -11.82 -17.39 14.53
C LEU A 105 -13.01 -18.03 13.79
N ILE A 106 -13.06 -17.89 12.46
CA ILE A 106 -14.10 -18.50 11.62
C ILE A 106 -14.02 -20.03 11.68
N ALA A 107 -12.82 -20.60 11.52
CA ALA A 107 -12.63 -22.05 11.57
C ALA A 107 -12.99 -22.65 12.94
N SER A 108 -12.77 -21.89 14.02
CA SER A 108 -13.12 -22.32 15.39
C SER A 108 -14.64 -22.36 15.60
N LYS A 109 -15.41 -21.45 14.99
CA LYS A 109 -16.89 -21.49 15.04
C LYS A 109 -17.45 -22.69 14.28
N LYS A 110 -16.84 -23.09 13.17
CA LYS A 110 -17.27 -24.25 12.36
C LYS A 110 -17.07 -25.60 13.07
N LYS A 111 -16.20 -25.68 14.08
CA LYS A 111 -15.99 -26.89 14.89
C LYS A 111 -17.00 -27.07 16.03
N VAL A 112 -17.75 -26.03 16.38
CA VAL A 112 -18.71 -26.02 17.49
C VAL A 112 -20.16 -26.13 17.00
N ALA A 113 -20.39 -25.98 15.70
CA ALA A 113 -21.68 -26.19 15.03
C ALA A 113 -21.83 -27.63 14.52
#